data_AF-A0A101G9I5-F1
#
_entry.id   AF-A0A101G9I5-F1
#
_cell.length_a   1.000
_cell.length_b   1.000
_cell.length_c   1.000
_cell.angle_alpha   90.00
_cell.angle_beta   90.00
_cell.angle_gamma   90.00
#
_symmetry.space_group_name_H-M   'P 1'
#
loop_
_entity.id
_entity.type
_entity.pdbx_description
1 polymer ?
#
loop_
_entity_poly.entity_id
_entity_poly.type
_entity_poly.pdbx_seq_one_letter_code
_entity_poly.pdbx_strand_id
1 'polypeptide(L)'
;MLIALKRIFPLIIAVCLVIVNGCGQQAERKPISESLNLAVSFSDLRLDGNKIIQQEMMKRSKKEDTKIEFLDAKNDAQEQIKQLDQLLQKGTKQLKALIVQPVDPTSVNPVIERFKRANIKVLALETLPRNVPVDGYITSDHILAGRLEAIYLLKALNGGYTNQVFPGVERRQFLNTFILRGDQRDQISNEIVAGIRDELNKEPRVKIIEEIVCLKNEPGLGAMTADQFLNKYNNSGIDAILATDSRLVMEYVKALQFRGSSHYVITVGVGADEESSRALIEGEHNAEIDTMPELVGQYAYDAAVSLSKTGSLQYDNRILNGDYGVPARIVPVQLIQKNNSYLLEQRWSKEQKQGGRQESKEQGSESQENSGDSGSSQSQGQGGSGSKQNNAKTKLKITTQEGKKVEVEIPGEIKNIESVQEGQAGKGSSEGSEGAGGE
;
A
#
# COMPACT_ATOMS: atom_id res chain seq x y z
N MET A 1 7.97 30.20 -92.18
CA MET A 1 7.42 29.09 -91.39
C MET A 1 8.53 28.44 -90.55
N LEU A 2 9.18 29.19 -89.62
CA LEU A 2 10.31 28.64 -88.84
C LEU A 2 10.65 29.37 -87.53
N ILE A 3 9.74 30.18 -86.96
CA ILE A 3 10.05 30.98 -85.74
C ILE A 3 9.17 30.62 -84.53
N ALA A 4 8.09 29.86 -84.70
CA ALA A 4 7.15 29.56 -83.60
C ALA A 4 7.50 28.33 -82.73
N LEU A 5 8.48 27.50 -83.11
CA LEU A 5 8.73 26.21 -82.42
C LEU A 5 9.91 26.19 -81.43
N LYS A 6 10.58 27.31 -81.18
CA LYS A 6 11.77 27.36 -80.30
C LYS A 6 11.54 27.96 -78.91
N ARG A 7 10.32 28.37 -78.55
CA ARG A 7 10.01 28.95 -77.23
C ARG A 7 9.14 28.08 -76.32
N ILE A 8 8.67 26.92 -76.79
CA ILE A 8 7.81 26.02 -75.99
C ILE A 8 8.62 24.92 -75.29
N PHE A 9 9.84 24.64 -75.75
CA PHE A 9 10.65 23.55 -75.21
C PHE A 9 11.23 23.76 -73.78
N PRO A 10 11.58 24.98 -73.31
CA PRO A 10 12.04 25.13 -71.94
C PRO A 10 10.90 25.19 -70.91
N LEU A 11 9.64 25.37 -71.34
CA LEU A 11 8.49 25.46 -70.44
C LEU A 11 7.98 24.09 -69.99
N ILE A 12 8.16 23.03 -70.79
CA ILE A 12 7.70 21.67 -70.46
C ILE A 12 8.66 20.96 -69.48
N ILE A 13 9.95 21.31 -69.50
CA ILE A 13 10.94 20.76 -68.54
C ILE A 13 10.81 21.43 -67.16
N ALA A 14 10.32 22.67 -67.08
CA ALA A 14 10.06 23.35 -65.82
C ALA A 14 8.77 22.88 -65.12
N VAL A 15 7.82 22.28 -65.86
CA VAL A 15 6.55 21.78 -65.30
C VAL A 15 6.64 20.31 -64.86
N CYS A 16 7.59 19.52 -65.41
CA CYS A 16 7.82 18.14 -64.98
C CYS A 16 8.71 17.98 -63.73
N LEU A 17 9.30 19.06 -63.19
CA LEU A 17 10.13 19.01 -61.98
C LEU A 17 9.37 19.32 -60.68
N VAL A 18 8.04 19.53 -60.74
CA VAL A 18 7.22 19.89 -59.57
C VAL A 18 6.37 18.72 -59.03
N ILE A 19 6.43 17.53 -59.64
CA ILE A 19 5.57 16.37 -59.25
C ILE A 19 6.36 15.24 -58.57
N VAL A 20 7.36 15.58 -57.77
CA VAL A 20 7.94 14.64 -56.78
C VAL A 20 8.00 15.30 -55.39
N ASN A 21 6.90 15.94 -54.97
CA ASN A 21 6.54 15.97 -53.55
C ASN A 21 5.62 14.78 -53.30
N GLY A 22 6.21 13.58 -53.41
CA GLY A 22 5.58 12.39 -52.85
C GLY A 22 5.40 12.64 -51.37
N CYS A 23 4.16 12.51 -50.89
CA CYS A 23 3.80 12.38 -49.49
C CYS A 23 4.58 11.21 -48.88
N GLY A 24 5.84 11.44 -48.51
CA GLY A 24 6.42 10.79 -47.37
C GLY A 24 5.75 11.41 -46.16
N GLN A 25 4.77 10.73 -45.59
CA GLN A 25 4.53 10.86 -44.15
C GLN A 25 5.86 10.52 -43.49
N GLN A 26 6.71 11.52 -43.28
CA GLN A 26 7.61 11.51 -42.16
C GLN A 26 6.69 11.32 -40.97
N ALA A 27 6.61 10.08 -40.50
CA ALA A 27 6.16 9.83 -39.14
C ALA A 27 6.88 10.87 -38.30
N GLU A 28 6.11 11.79 -37.70
CA GLU A 28 6.62 12.66 -36.66
C GLU A 28 7.40 11.72 -35.74
N ARG A 29 8.73 11.85 -35.73
CA ARG A 29 9.52 11.21 -34.71
C ARG A 29 8.96 11.82 -33.44
N LYS A 30 8.15 11.05 -32.70
CA LYS A 30 7.76 11.42 -31.34
C LYS A 30 9.04 11.94 -30.70
N PRO A 31 9.04 13.17 -30.13
CA PRO A 31 10.23 13.68 -29.49
C PRO A 31 10.75 12.54 -28.60
N ILE A 32 12.03 12.20 -28.76
CA ILE A 32 12.67 11.23 -27.88
C ILE A 32 12.47 11.82 -26.50
N SER A 33 11.47 11.30 -25.78
CA SER A 33 11.26 11.62 -24.38
C SER A 33 12.58 11.25 -23.73
N GLU A 34 13.36 12.24 -23.28
CA GLU A 34 14.55 11.96 -22.48
C GLU A 34 14.12 10.98 -21.40
N SER A 35 14.75 9.79 -21.35
CA SER A 35 14.31 8.76 -20.40
C SER A 35 14.47 9.33 -19.01
N LEU A 36 13.35 9.49 -18.30
CA LEU A 36 13.36 10.07 -16.98
C LEU A 36 14.03 9.07 -16.03
N ASN A 37 15.13 9.47 -15.40
CA ASN A 37 15.80 8.64 -14.40
C ASN A 37 15.48 9.15 -13.00
N LEU A 38 14.93 8.28 -12.18
CA LEU A 38 14.57 8.50 -10.79
C LEU A 38 15.37 7.53 -9.91
N ALA A 39 15.50 7.88 -8.64
CA ALA A 39 15.98 6.97 -7.61
C ALA A 39 15.03 6.97 -6.43
N VAL A 40 14.89 5.83 -5.77
CA VAL A 40 14.06 5.65 -4.57
C VAL A 40 14.92 4.98 -3.52
N SER A 41 15.14 5.65 -2.40
CA SER A 41 15.83 5.09 -1.23
C SER A 41 14.80 4.78 -0.15
N PHE A 42 14.53 3.49 0.04
CA PHE A 42 13.68 3.00 1.13
C PHE A 42 14.50 2.85 2.41
N SER A 43 13.82 3.01 3.55
CA SER A 43 14.44 2.75 4.84
C SER A 43 14.69 1.26 5.06
N ASP A 44 13.73 0.41 4.70
CA ASP A 44 13.82 -1.05 4.86
C ASP A 44 12.82 -1.77 3.95
N LEU A 45 13.30 -2.56 2.97
CA LEU A 45 12.43 -3.36 2.08
C LEU A 45 11.90 -4.66 2.71
N ARG A 46 12.21 -4.94 3.98
CA ARG A 46 11.55 -6.05 4.70
C ARG A 46 10.10 -5.71 5.07
N LEU A 47 9.76 -4.42 5.13
CA LEU A 47 8.41 -3.93 5.43
C LEU A 47 7.48 -4.15 4.24
N ASP A 48 6.32 -4.75 4.47
CA ASP A 48 5.38 -5.07 3.37
C ASP A 48 4.87 -3.80 2.68
N GLY A 49 4.54 -2.74 3.45
CA GLY A 49 4.20 -1.44 2.88
C GLY A 49 5.24 -0.90 1.90
N ASN A 50 6.54 -1.02 2.22
CA ASN A 50 7.61 -0.59 1.32
C ASN A 50 7.74 -1.47 0.06
N LYS A 51 7.55 -2.79 0.20
CA LYS A 51 7.50 -3.70 -0.97
C LYS A 51 6.35 -3.34 -1.90
N ILE A 52 5.17 -3.03 -1.36
CA ILE A 52 3.99 -2.65 -2.14
C ILE A 52 4.21 -1.31 -2.85
N ILE A 53 4.77 -0.32 -2.15
CA ILE A 53 5.17 0.97 -2.75
C ILE A 53 6.13 0.74 -3.92
N GLN A 54 7.18 -0.07 -3.72
CA GLN A 54 8.14 -0.41 -4.77
C GLN A 54 7.46 -1.07 -5.98
N GLN A 55 6.60 -2.07 -5.75
CA GLN A 55 5.88 -2.78 -6.81
C GLN A 55 4.99 -1.83 -7.62
N GLU A 56 4.25 -0.93 -6.97
CA GLU A 56 3.40 0.03 -7.68
C GLU A 56 4.24 1.02 -8.50
N MET A 57 5.34 1.54 -7.94
CA MET A 57 6.28 2.39 -8.69
C MET A 57 6.87 1.67 -9.91
N MET A 58 7.28 0.40 -9.76
CA MET A 58 7.79 -0.43 -10.86
C MET A 58 6.76 -0.68 -11.96
N LYS A 59 5.50 -0.90 -11.57
CA LYS A 59 4.40 -1.12 -12.52
C LYS A 59 4.13 0.15 -13.34
N ARG A 60 4.19 1.32 -12.71
CA ARG A 60 4.02 2.61 -13.40
C ARG A 60 5.21 2.97 -14.27
N SER A 61 6.43 2.76 -13.78
CA SER A 61 7.65 3.07 -14.53
C SER A 61 7.73 2.34 -15.87
N LYS A 62 7.27 1.08 -15.91
CA LYS A 62 7.15 0.30 -17.16
C LYS A 62 6.13 0.87 -18.15
N LYS A 63 5.03 1.45 -17.66
CA LYS A 63 3.99 2.05 -18.51
C LYS A 63 4.42 3.39 -19.11
N GLU A 64 5.28 4.11 -18.40
CA GLU A 64 5.66 5.50 -18.72
C GLU A 64 7.14 5.64 -19.13
N ASP A 65 7.82 4.52 -19.44
CA ASP A 65 9.22 4.44 -19.88
C ASP A 65 10.20 5.24 -18.98
N THR A 66 9.99 5.13 -17.67
CA THR A 66 10.83 5.77 -16.65
C THR A 66 11.78 4.74 -16.05
N LYS A 67 13.06 5.10 -15.87
CA LYS A 67 14.03 4.25 -15.16
C LYS A 67 14.03 4.63 -13.69
N ILE A 68 13.93 3.62 -12.83
CA ILE A 68 14.02 3.80 -11.37
C ILE A 68 15.12 2.91 -10.82
N GLU A 69 16.09 3.50 -10.12
CA GLU A 69 17.03 2.78 -9.26
C GLU A 69 16.44 2.70 -7.85
N PHE A 70 16.23 1.48 -7.35
CA PHE A 70 15.74 1.25 -5.99
C PHE A 70 16.92 0.91 -5.08
N LEU A 71 16.98 1.57 -3.92
CA LEU A 71 17.97 1.36 -2.88
C LEU A 71 17.26 0.92 -1.60
N ASP A 72 17.85 -0.05 -0.91
CA ASP A 72 17.39 -0.58 0.36
C ASP A 72 18.44 -0.34 1.43
N ALA A 73 18.11 0.52 2.39
CA ALA A 73 19.01 0.86 3.49
C ALA A 73 19.03 -0.19 4.60
N LYS A 74 18.13 -1.19 4.58
CA LYS A 74 18.08 -2.27 5.58
C LYS A 74 18.00 -1.78 7.03
N ASN A 75 17.28 -0.68 7.23
CA ASN A 75 17.17 0.05 8.49
C ASN A 75 18.52 0.55 9.06
N ASP A 76 19.53 0.78 8.22
CA ASP A 76 20.83 1.34 8.60
C ASP A 76 21.04 2.73 7.96
N ALA A 77 21.11 3.75 8.82
CA ALA A 77 21.28 5.14 8.38
C ALA A 77 22.65 5.40 7.72
N GLN A 78 23.71 4.73 8.17
CA GLN A 78 25.04 4.88 7.58
C GLN A 78 25.11 4.22 6.20
N GLU A 79 24.49 3.04 6.05
CA GLU A 79 24.36 2.39 4.74
C GLU A 79 23.50 3.24 3.80
N GLN A 80 22.40 3.85 4.28
CA GLN A 80 21.58 4.78 3.47
C GLN A 80 22.43 5.94 2.94
N ILE A 81 23.20 6.61 3.80
CA ILE A 81 24.06 7.74 3.43
C ILE A 81 25.11 7.29 2.40
N LYS A 82 25.75 6.14 2.63
CA LYS A 82 26.75 5.57 1.72
C LYS A 82 26.16 5.27 0.34
N GLN A 83 25.00 4.63 0.27
CA GLN A 83 24.33 4.33 -0.99
C GLN A 83 23.95 5.60 -1.76
N LEU A 84 23.44 6.61 -1.05
CA LEU A 84 23.10 7.90 -1.62
C LEU A 84 24.32 8.68 -2.12
N ASP A 85 25.45 8.62 -1.42
CA ASP A 85 26.72 9.19 -1.89
C ASP A 85 27.26 8.48 -3.13
N GLN A 86 27.19 7.14 -3.15
CA GLN A 86 27.56 6.38 -4.34
C GLN A 86 26.67 6.73 -5.53
N LEU A 87 25.36 6.92 -5.31
CA LEU A 87 24.42 7.35 -6.33
C LEU A 87 24.79 8.74 -6.90
N LEU A 88 25.19 9.69 -6.04
CA LEU A 88 25.71 10.99 -6.49
C LEU A 88 27.00 10.86 -7.31
N GLN A 89 27.91 9.97 -6.91
CA GLN A 89 29.20 9.76 -7.58
C GLN A 89 29.08 9.08 -8.95
N LYS A 90 28.13 8.14 -9.12
CA LYS A 90 27.90 7.39 -10.38
C LYS A 90 27.49 8.27 -11.58
N GLY A 91 27.26 9.56 -11.37
CA GLY A 91 27.02 10.53 -12.44
C GLY A 91 25.57 10.99 -12.50
N THR A 92 25.29 12.06 -11.77
CA THR A 92 23.98 12.70 -11.58
C THR A 92 23.39 13.38 -12.82
N LYS A 93 24.10 13.46 -13.95
CA LYS A 93 23.63 14.22 -15.12
C LYS A 93 22.28 13.76 -15.67
N GLN A 94 21.84 12.54 -15.34
CA GLN A 94 20.55 12.02 -15.77
C GLN A 94 19.53 11.85 -14.64
N LEU A 95 19.95 11.84 -13.37
CA LEU A 95 19.03 11.69 -12.24
C LEU A 95 18.26 13.01 -12.03
N LYS A 96 16.93 12.97 -12.12
CA LYS A 96 16.09 14.18 -12.02
C LYS A 96 15.44 14.34 -10.65
N ALA A 97 15.08 13.24 -10.00
CA ALA A 97 14.57 13.26 -8.64
C ALA A 97 15.00 12.04 -7.83
N LEU A 98 15.18 12.28 -6.53
CA LEU A 98 15.35 11.30 -5.47
C LEU A 98 14.08 11.29 -4.63
N ILE A 99 13.45 10.13 -4.51
CA ILE A 99 12.48 9.84 -3.46
C ILE A 99 13.26 9.20 -2.31
N VAL A 100 13.15 9.73 -1.09
CA VAL A 100 13.88 9.20 0.07
C VAL A 100 12.93 9.03 1.24
N GLN A 101 12.93 7.83 1.81
CA GLN A 101 12.35 7.52 3.12
C GLN A 101 13.51 7.41 4.11
N PRO A 102 13.81 8.46 4.89
CA PRO A 102 14.91 8.47 5.85
C PRO A 102 14.80 7.33 6.87
N VAL A 103 15.90 6.60 7.09
CA VAL A 103 16.05 5.71 8.26
C VAL A 103 16.12 6.54 9.54
N ASP A 104 16.97 7.57 9.53
CA ASP A 104 17.06 8.57 10.59
C ASP A 104 16.78 9.95 9.99
N PRO A 105 15.83 10.72 10.55
CA PRO A 105 15.38 11.97 9.96
C PRO A 105 16.42 13.10 10.03
N THR A 106 17.53 12.94 10.75
CA THR A 106 18.55 14.01 10.89
C THR A 106 19.84 13.65 10.16
N SER A 107 20.27 12.40 10.24
CA SER A 107 21.56 11.93 9.73
C SER A 107 21.65 12.00 8.20
N VAL A 108 20.51 11.95 7.51
CA VAL A 108 20.42 12.03 6.04
C VAL A 108 20.60 13.45 5.50
N ASN A 109 20.57 14.49 6.34
CA ASN A 109 20.57 15.89 5.90
C ASN A 109 21.78 16.27 5.03
N PRO A 110 23.04 15.93 5.40
CA PRO A 110 24.20 16.36 4.61
C PRO A 110 24.17 15.82 3.18
N VAL A 111 23.61 14.62 2.97
CA VAL A 111 23.49 14.03 1.64
C VAL A 111 22.32 14.63 0.87
N ILE A 112 21.17 14.90 1.50
CA ILE A 112 20.06 15.65 0.88
C ILE A 112 20.54 17.01 0.35
N GLU A 113 21.30 17.77 1.13
CA GLU A 113 21.85 19.06 0.70
C GLU A 113 22.76 18.93 -0.54
N ARG A 114 23.51 17.83 -0.67
CA ARG A 114 24.31 17.54 -1.87
C ARG A 114 23.42 17.29 -3.09
N PHE A 115 22.33 16.54 -2.96
CA PHE A 115 21.33 16.36 -4.02
C PHE A 115 20.72 17.70 -4.45
N LYS A 116 20.35 18.55 -3.48
CA LYS A 116 19.81 19.89 -3.75
C LYS A 116 20.80 20.79 -4.50
N ARG A 117 22.08 20.80 -4.08
CA ARG A 117 23.16 21.53 -4.78
C ARG A 117 23.43 21.00 -6.19
N ALA A 118 23.19 19.71 -6.43
CA ALA A 118 23.25 19.09 -7.76
C ALA A 118 22.00 19.36 -8.62
N ASN A 119 21.06 20.21 -8.16
CA ASN A 119 19.79 20.52 -8.82
C ASN A 119 18.90 19.27 -9.05
N ILE A 120 19.00 18.28 -8.15
CA ILE A 120 18.12 17.11 -8.13
C ILE A 120 16.94 17.41 -7.19
N LYS A 121 15.73 17.08 -7.63
CA LYS A 121 14.54 17.19 -6.81
C LYS A 121 14.56 16.13 -5.70
N VAL A 122 14.22 16.50 -4.48
CA VAL A 122 14.18 15.58 -3.33
C VAL A 122 12.76 15.54 -2.80
N LEU A 123 12.14 14.37 -2.86
CA LEU A 123 10.82 14.08 -2.30
C LEU A 123 11.00 13.21 -1.05
N ALA A 124 10.56 13.70 0.10
CA ALA A 124 10.48 12.89 1.31
C ALA A 124 9.29 11.93 1.23
N LEU A 125 9.48 10.71 1.71
CA LEU A 125 8.47 9.65 1.72
C LEU A 125 8.31 9.11 3.14
N GLU A 126 7.09 9.14 3.68
CA GLU A 126 6.64 8.64 4.99
C GLU A 126 7.32 9.28 6.22
N THR A 127 8.65 9.41 6.23
CA THR A 127 9.43 10.09 7.28
C THR A 127 9.95 11.44 6.76
N LEU A 128 9.65 12.54 7.45
CA LEU A 128 10.11 13.87 7.07
C LEU A 128 11.49 14.16 7.67
N PRO A 129 12.54 14.44 6.86
CA PRO A 129 13.84 14.80 7.40
C PRO A 129 13.79 16.19 8.07
N ARG A 130 14.55 16.37 9.16
CA ARG A 130 14.52 17.55 10.02
C ARG A 130 15.44 18.64 9.50
N ASN A 131 14.92 19.85 9.38
CA ASN A 131 15.63 21.09 9.11
C ASN A 131 16.51 21.05 7.85
N VAL A 132 15.98 20.46 6.78
CA VAL A 132 16.65 20.37 5.47
C VAL A 132 15.64 20.65 4.35
N PRO A 133 16.01 21.38 3.29
CA PRO A 133 15.06 21.70 2.23
C PRO A 133 14.78 20.49 1.34
N VAL A 134 13.52 20.09 1.24
CA VAL A 134 12.99 19.10 0.29
C VAL A 134 11.90 19.73 -0.58
N ASP A 135 11.70 19.22 -1.80
CA ASP A 135 10.74 19.77 -2.77
C ASP A 135 9.30 19.32 -2.50
N GLY A 136 9.12 18.25 -1.72
CA GLY A 136 7.81 17.78 -1.30
C GLY A 136 7.88 16.64 -0.29
N TYR A 137 6.72 16.30 0.25
CA TYR A 137 6.54 15.23 1.22
C TYR A 137 5.27 14.43 0.91
N ILE A 138 5.39 13.11 0.77
CA ILE A 138 4.26 12.19 0.66
C ILE A 138 4.25 11.32 1.90
N THR A 139 3.13 11.28 2.61
CA THR A 139 3.00 10.50 3.84
C THR A 139 1.56 10.08 4.05
N SER A 140 1.36 8.94 4.68
CA SER A 140 0.07 8.50 5.21
C SER A 140 -0.35 9.38 6.40
N ASP A 141 -1.66 9.51 6.64
CA ASP A 141 -2.17 10.23 7.81
C ASP A 141 -2.01 9.39 9.09
N HIS A 142 -0.80 9.40 9.66
CA HIS A 142 -0.45 8.59 10.83
C HIS A 142 -1.17 9.03 12.11
N ILE A 143 -1.50 10.33 12.25
CA ILE A 143 -2.33 10.82 13.36
C ILE A 143 -3.74 10.26 13.22
N LEU A 144 -4.33 10.31 12.02
CA LEU A 144 -5.63 9.70 11.77
C LEU A 144 -5.58 8.19 12.00
N ALA A 145 -4.48 7.51 11.66
CA ALA A 145 -4.35 6.08 11.92
C ALA A 145 -4.53 5.77 13.41
N GLY A 146 -3.79 6.45 14.28
CA GLY A 146 -3.96 6.29 15.74
C GLY A 146 -5.35 6.67 16.24
N ARG A 147 -5.96 7.70 15.66
CA ARG A 147 -7.36 8.05 15.99
C ARG A 147 -8.34 6.95 15.57
N LEU A 148 -8.13 6.31 14.43
CA LEU A 148 -8.99 5.21 13.98
C LEU A 148 -8.84 3.97 14.86
N GLU A 149 -7.64 3.66 15.37
CA GLU A 149 -7.46 2.60 16.37
C GLU A 149 -8.29 2.87 17.63
N ALA A 150 -8.20 4.09 18.16
CA ALA A 150 -8.97 4.51 19.32
C ALA A 150 -10.49 4.51 19.05
N ILE A 151 -10.93 5.04 17.90
CA ILE A 151 -12.34 5.03 17.49
C ILE A 151 -12.89 3.60 17.42
N TYR A 152 -12.10 2.66 16.90
CA TYR A 152 -12.49 1.25 16.87
C TYR A 152 -12.72 0.70 18.27
N LEU A 153 -11.78 0.93 19.19
CA LEU A 153 -11.91 0.52 20.59
C LEU A 153 -13.14 1.15 21.29
N LEU A 154 -13.36 2.45 21.09
CA LEU A 154 -14.51 3.17 21.67
C LEU A 154 -15.85 2.68 21.13
N LYS A 155 -15.91 2.23 19.87
CA LYS A 155 -17.12 1.61 19.30
C LYS A 155 -17.38 0.25 19.93
N ALA A 156 -16.35 -0.58 20.11
CA ALA A 156 -16.46 -1.86 20.80
C ALA A 156 -16.96 -1.71 22.25
N LEU A 157 -16.49 -0.69 22.98
CA LEU A 157 -16.96 -0.35 24.34
C LEU A 157 -18.48 -0.05 24.38
N ASN A 158 -18.99 0.66 23.36
CA ASN A 158 -20.36 1.16 23.34
C ASN A 158 -21.35 0.19 22.67
N GLY A 159 -20.96 -1.06 22.41
CA GLY A 159 -21.79 -2.04 21.71
C GLY A 159 -22.11 -1.64 20.25
N GLY A 160 -21.34 -0.71 19.68
CA GLY A 160 -21.60 -0.15 18.36
C GLY A 160 -20.82 -0.86 17.26
N TYR A 161 -21.52 -1.31 16.21
CA TYR A 161 -21.06 -1.66 14.86
C TYR A 161 -19.82 -2.55 14.65
N THR A 162 -19.18 -3.07 15.69
CA THR A 162 -18.29 -4.22 15.53
C THR A 162 -19.19 -5.45 15.43
N ASN A 163 -19.27 -6.11 14.27
CA ASN A 163 -19.97 -7.40 14.14
C ASN A 163 -19.31 -8.52 15.00
N GLN A 164 -18.38 -8.16 15.88
CA GLN A 164 -17.72 -9.00 16.86
C GLN A 164 -18.29 -8.64 18.23
N VAL A 165 -18.89 -9.62 18.90
CA VAL A 165 -19.20 -9.55 20.33
C VAL A 165 -17.91 -9.84 21.07
N PHE A 166 -17.51 -8.95 21.98
CA PHE A 166 -16.35 -9.13 22.86
C PHE A 166 -16.84 -9.56 24.24
N PRO A 167 -16.86 -10.88 24.56
CA PRO A 167 -17.49 -11.37 25.78
C PRO A 167 -16.84 -10.73 27.02
N GLY A 168 -17.65 -10.04 27.81
CA GLY A 168 -17.21 -9.36 29.04
C GLY A 168 -16.74 -7.92 28.86
N VAL A 169 -16.29 -7.51 27.66
CA VAL A 169 -15.89 -6.12 27.37
C VAL A 169 -17.08 -5.16 27.41
N GLU A 170 -18.19 -5.56 26.81
CA GLU A 170 -19.47 -4.81 26.80
C GLU A 170 -20.06 -4.57 28.21
N ARG A 171 -19.65 -5.37 29.21
CA ARG A 171 -20.08 -5.25 30.61
C ARG A 171 -19.07 -4.51 31.49
N ARG A 172 -17.90 -4.16 30.96
CA ARG A 172 -16.84 -3.52 31.74
C ARG A 172 -17.16 -2.04 31.93
N GLN A 173 -16.99 -1.58 33.17
CA GLN A 173 -17.08 -0.15 33.49
C GLN A 173 -15.84 0.63 32.98
N PHE A 174 -14.69 -0.05 32.88
CA PHE A 174 -13.44 0.51 32.38
C PHE A 174 -12.71 -0.48 31.49
N LEU A 175 -12.01 0.01 30.45
CA LEU A 175 -11.09 -0.77 29.63
C LEU A 175 -9.66 -0.39 29.93
N ASN A 176 -8.89 -1.37 30.39
CA ASN A 176 -7.47 -1.28 30.54
C ASN A 176 -6.80 -1.49 29.17
N THR A 177 -6.25 -0.40 28.63
CA THR A 177 -5.67 -0.33 27.30
C THR A 177 -4.17 -0.20 27.38
N PHE A 178 -3.48 -0.93 26.51
CA PHE A 178 -2.03 -0.89 26.37
C PHE A 178 -1.68 -0.41 24.97
N ILE A 179 -0.59 0.35 24.88
CA ILE A 179 -0.08 0.84 23.60
C ILE A 179 1.29 0.23 23.35
N LEU A 180 1.43 -0.49 22.24
CA LEU A 180 2.70 -0.99 21.75
C LEU A 180 3.24 0.01 20.72
N ARG A 181 4.44 0.50 20.94
CA ARG A 181 5.04 1.53 20.08
C ARG A 181 6.46 1.16 19.67
N GLY A 182 6.89 1.67 18.52
CA GLY A 182 8.27 1.60 18.07
C GLY A 182 9.23 2.46 18.89
N ASP A 183 10.46 2.62 18.39
CA ASP A 183 11.49 3.51 18.95
C ASP A 183 10.91 4.91 19.20
N GLN A 184 11.27 5.55 20.31
CA GLN A 184 10.82 6.90 20.64
C GLN A 184 11.27 7.96 19.63
N ARG A 185 12.30 7.67 18.84
CA ARG A 185 12.79 8.53 17.75
C ARG A 185 12.04 8.30 16.44
N ASP A 186 11.25 7.24 16.32
CA ASP A 186 10.40 6.98 15.15
C ASP A 186 9.24 7.99 15.12
N GLN A 187 9.29 8.92 14.16
CA GLN A 187 8.26 9.95 14.01
C GLN A 187 6.88 9.35 13.74
N ILE A 188 6.81 8.31 12.90
CA ILE A 188 5.53 7.68 12.52
C ILE A 188 4.88 7.07 13.76
N SER A 189 5.65 6.32 14.55
CA SER A 189 5.16 5.74 15.81
C SER A 189 4.67 6.82 16.79
N ASN A 190 5.39 7.94 16.90
CA ASN A 190 4.96 9.06 17.74
C ASN A 190 3.62 9.67 17.29
N GLU A 191 3.43 9.86 15.98
CA GLU A 191 2.20 10.44 15.42
C GLU A 191 1.00 9.53 15.65
N ILE A 192 1.17 8.21 15.50
CA ILE A 192 0.12 7.22 15.81
C ILE A 192 -0.23 7.26 17.30
N VAL A 193 0.76 7.23 18.20
CA VAL A 193 0.50 7.34 19.66
C VAL A 193 -0.21 8.65 20.02
N ALA A 194 0.17 9.77 19.39
CA ALA A 194 -0.52 11.04 19.59
C ALA A 194 -1.98 10.95 19.16
N GLY A 195 -2.27 10.34 18.00
CA GLY A 195 -3.62 10.09 17.53
C GLY A 195 -4.46 9.22 18.47
N ILE A 196 -3.87 8.13 18.99
CA ILE A 196 -4.52 7.26 19.99
C ILE A 196 -4.90 8.09 21.23
N ARG A 197 -3.93 8.81 21.81
CA ARG A 197 -4.14 9.58 23.05
C ARG A 197 -5.16 10.69 22.86
N ASP A 198 -5.09 11.43 21.77
CA ASP A 198 -6.03 12.50 21.43
C ASP A 198 -7.47 12.03 21.54
N GLU A 199 -7.74 10.81 21.09
CA GLU A 199 -9.10 10.26 21.06
C GLU A 199 -9.47 9.55 22.36
N LEU A 200 -8.60 8.70 22.91
CA LEU A 200 -8.90 7.95 24.14
C LEU A 200 -9.04 8.86 25.36
N ASN A 201 -8.31 9.98 25.44
CA ASN A 201 -8.43 10.93 26.54
C ASN A 201 -9.81 11.60 26.63
N LYS A 202 -10.64 11.48 25.58
CA LYS A 202 -12.02 11.99 25.56
C LYS A 202 -13.00 11.03 26.23
N GLU A 203 -12.61 9.78 26.50
CA GLU A 203 -13.46 8.76 27.11
C GLU A 203 -12.91 8.32 28.47
N PRO A 204 -13.50 8.73 29.61
CA PRO A 204 -13.03 8.39 30.94
C PRO A 204 -13.16 6.90 31.29
N ARG A 205 -13.94 6.13 30.53
CA ARG A 205 -14.03 4.66 30.68
C ARG A 205 -12.83 3.93 30.07
N VAL A 206 -11.95 4.58 29.33
CA VAL A 206 -10.71 3.95 28.84
C VAL A 206 -9.52 4.46 29.64
N LYS A 207 -8.69 3.52 30.12
CA LYS A 207 -7.46 3.83 30.87
C LYS A 207 -6.27 3.28 30.11
N ILE A 208 -5.37 4.15 29.68
CA ILE A 208 -4.06 3.75 29.18
C ILE A 208 -3.22 3.33 30.39
N ILE A 209 -2.96 2.03 30.54
CA ILE A 209 -2.24 1.49 31.71
C ILE A 209 -0.73 1.63 31.52
N GLU A 210 -0.23 1.30 30.34
CA GLU A 210 1.20 1.32 30.04
C GLU A 210 1.43 1.49 28.53
N GLU A 211 2.49 2.20 28.19
CA GLU A 211 3.02 2.27 26.83
C GLU A 211 4.34 1.51 26.78
N ILE A 212 4.39 0.51 25.91
CA ILE A 212 5.51 -0.42 25.82
C ILE A 212 6.32 -0.06 24.58
N VAL A 213 7.57 0.30 24.80
CA VAL A 213 8.51 0.56 23.72
C VAL A 213 9.09 -0.75 23.23
N CYS A 214 8.72 -1.14 22.02
CA CYS A 214 9.23 -2.30 21.31
C CYS A 214 10.24 -1.83 20.26
N LEU A 215 11.53 -2.09 20.50
CA LEU A 215 12.57 -1.74 19.54
C LEU A 215 12.41 -2.58 18.27
N LYS A 216 12.11 -1.91 17.14
CA LYS A 216 12.05 -2.52 15.81
C LYS A 216 13.43 -3.12 15.49
N ASN A 217 13.53 -4.45 15.41
CA ASN A 217 14.61 -5.28 14.82
C ASN A 217 15.14 -6.45 15.67
N GLU A 218 14.53 -6.81 16.79
CA GLU A 218 15.02 -7.95 17.59
C GLU A 218 14.04 -9.15 17.52
N PRO A 219 14.22 -10.08 16.54
CA PRO A 219 13.51 -11.36 16.53
C PRO A 219 13.63 -12.07 17.88
N GLY A 220 12.50 -12.49 18.45
CA GLY A 220 12.45 -13.18 19.75
C GLY A 220 12.34 -12.25 20.96
N LEU A 221 12.79 -10.99 20.88
CA LEU A 221 12.56 -10.01 21.96
C LEU A 221 11.07 -9.64 22.02
N GLY A 222 10.38 -9.59 20.88
CA GLY A 222 8.93 -9.38 20.79
C GLY A 222 8.14 -10.42 21.60
N ALA A 223 8.27 -11.70 21.24
CA ALA A 223 7.65 -12.81 21.96
C ALA A 223 8.01 -12.87 23.45
N MET A 224 9.29 -12.70 23.82
CA MET A 224 9.69 -12.66 25.24
C MET A 224 9.07 -11.48 25.98
N THR A 225 9.02 -10.31 25.35
CA THR A 225 8.38 -9.11 25.92
C THR A 225 6.88 -9.33 26.08
N ALA A 226 6.23 -9.93 25.08
CA ALA A 226 4.81 -10.26 25.12
C ALA A 226 4.52 -11.25 26.26
N ASP A 227 5.31 -12.32 26.42
CA ASP A 227 5.12 -13.29 27.49
C ASP A 227 5.35 -12.69 28.89
N GLN A 228 6.42 -11.90 29.06
CA GLN A 228 6.69 -11.19 30.31
C GLN A 228 5.56 -10.21 30.65
N PHE A 229 5.08 -9.48 29.64
CA PHE A 229 3.98 -8.55 29.76
C PHE A 229 2.68 -9.26 30.17
N LEU A 230 2.29 -10.32 29.44
CA LEU A 230 1.06 -11.06 29.73
C LEU A 230 1.12 -11.73 31.12
N ASN A 231 2.31 -12.18 31.54
CA ASN A 231 2.54 -12.70 32.89
C ASN A 231 2.40 -11.61 33.97
N LYS A 232 2.95 -10.41 33.75
CA LYS A 232 2.85 -9.27 34.68
C LYS A 232 1.39 -8.93 35.03
N TYR A 233 0.48 -9.09 34.06
CA TYR A 233 -0.94 -8.76 34.22
C TYR A 233 -1.86 -10.00 34.37
N ASN A 234 -1.29 -11.21 34.45
CA ASN A 234 -2.00 -12.50 34.62
C ASN A 234 -3.24 -12.67 33.71
N ASN A 235 -3.18 -12.15 32.48
CA ASN A 235 -4.30 -12.01 31.52
C ASN A 235 -5.56 -11.30 32.07
N SER A 236 -5.57 -10.89 33.34
CA SER A 236 -6.75 -10.49 34.11
C SER A 236 -6.66 -8.99 34.35
N GLY A 237 -6.74 -8.23 33.27
CA GLY A 237 -6.58 -6.78 33.33
C GLY A 237 -6.10 -6.13 32.05
N ILE A 238 -6.03 -6.87 30.94
CA ILE A 238 -5.78 -6.34 29.61
C ILE A 238 -7.09 -6.48 28.84
N ASP A 239 -7.70 -5.36 28.46
CA ASP A 239 -8.93 -5.36 27.66
C ASP A 239 -8.63 -4.98 26.20
N ALA A 240 -7.60 -4.17 25.97
CA ALA A 240 -7.19 -3.76 24.63
C ALA A 240 -5.68 -3.56 24.49
N ILE A 241 -5.17 -3.87 23.30
CA ILE A 241 -3.81 -3.64 22.84
C ILE A 241 -3.89 -2.92 21.50
N LEU A 242 -3.39 -1.68 21.46
CA LEU A 242 -3.26 -0.87 20.25
C LEU A 242 -1.78 -0.80 19.87
N ALA A 243 -1.43 -0.92 18.59
CA ALA A 243 -0.04 -1.02 18.18
C ALA A 243 0.27 -0.15 16.96
N THR A 244 1.36 0.61 17.04
CA THR A 244 1.76 1.51 15.95
C THR A 244 2.31 0.80 14.71
N ASP A 245 2.29 -0.53 14.67
CA ASP A 245 2.83 -1.37 13.59
C ASP A 245 2.22 -2.78 13.69
N SER A 246 1.75 -3.33 12.57
CA SER A 246 1.15 -4.67 12.49
C SER A 246 2.06 -5.76 13.07
N ARG A 247 3.37 -5.67 12.88
CA ARG A 247 4.31 -6.67 13.40
C ARG A 247 4.39 -6.67 14.92
N LEU A 248 4.17 -5.51 15.55
CA LEU A 248 4.16 -5.41 17.01
C LEU A 248 2.92 -6.08 17.61
N VAL A 249 1.73 -5.83 17.05
CA VAL A 249 0.51 -6.46 17.56
C VAL A 249 0.53 -7.98 17.33
N MET A 250 1.12 -8.45 16.24
CA MET A 250 1.17 -9.88 15.94
C MET A 250 2.00 -10.70 16.94
N GLU A 251 3.04 -10.14 17.55
CA GLU A 251 3.76 -10.80 18.64
C GLU A 251 2.84 -11.09 19.84
N TYR A 252 1.92 -10.17 20.13
CA TYR A 252 0.97 -10.30 21.23
C TYR A 252 -0.24 -11.16 20.87
N VAL A 253 -0.73 -11.07 19.62
CA VAL A 253 -1.78 -11.97 19.11
C VAL A 253 -1.34 -13.42 19.25
N LYS A 254 -0.13 -13.78 18.79
CA LYS A 254 0.44 -15.13 18.91
C LYS A 254 0.53 -15.60 20.37
N ALA A 255 1.01 -14.74 21.26
CA ALA A 255 1.13 -15.06 22.69
C ALA A 255 -0.25 -15.23 23.36
N LEU A 256 -1.24 -14.41 23.00
CA LEU A 256 -2.62 -14.54 23.49
C LEU A 256 -3.30 -15.82 22.98
N GLN A 257 -3.06 -16.20 21.73
CA GLN A 257 -3.58 -17.45 21.15
C GLN A 257 -3.00 -18.68 21.84
N PHE A 258 -1.68 -18.71 22.04
CA PHE A 258 -1.01 -19.80 22.76
C PHE A 258 -1.59 -20.00 24.17
N ARG A 259 -2.04 -18.93 24.80
CA ARG A 259 -2.68 -18.90 26.12
C ARG A 259 -4.20 -19.06 26.09
N GLY A 260 -4.82 -19.27 24.91
CA GLY A 260 -6.28 -19.39 24.75
C GLY A 260 -7.07 -18.14 25.16
N SER A 261 -6.43 -16.97 25.14
CA SER A 261 -6.99 -15.70 25.66
C SER A 261 -7.26 -14.64 24.58
N SER A 262 -6.98 -14.93 23.31
CA SER A 262 -7.15 -13.99 22.17
C SER A 262 -8.57 -13.45 22.03
N HIS A 263 -9.60 -14.22 22.41
CA HIS A 263 -11.00 -13.81 22.30
C HIS A 263 -11.45 -12.78 23.35
N TYR A 264 -10.63 -12.50 24.37
CA TYR A 264 -10.97 -11.56 25.46
C TYR A 264 -10.26 -10.21 25.35
N VAL A 265 -9.30 -10.07 24.43
CA VAL A 265 -8.47 -8.88 24.29
C VAL A 265 -8.68 -8.29 22.90
N ILE A 266 -9.09 -7.02 22.85
CA ILE A 266 -9.20 -6.28 21.60
C ILE A 266 -7.78 -5.97 21.11
N THR A 267 -7.46 -6.35 19.87
CA THR A 267 -6.16 -6.10 19.25
C THR A 267 -6.33 -5.26 18.00
N VAL A 268 -5.56 -4.18 17.90
CA VAL A 268 -5.52 -3.29 16.72
C VAL A 268 -4.08 -3.01 16.32
N GLY A 269 -3.80 -3.08 15.02
CA GLY A 269 -2.50 -2.73 14.43
C GLY A 269 -2.59 -1.65 13.35
N VAL A 270 -1.44 -1.21 12.88
CA VAL A 270 -1.30 -0.24 11.77
C VAL A 270 -0.31 -0.79 10.73
N GLY A 271 -0.74 -0.82 9.47
CA GLY A 271 0.04 -1.29 8.33
C GLY A 271 -0.77 -2.26 7.46
N ALA A 272 -1.65 -3.03 8.09
CA ALA A 272 -2.38 -4.12 7.47
C ALA A 272 -1.45 -5.09 6.73
N ASP A 273 -0.30 -5.45 7.33
CA ASP A 273 0.71 -6.37 6.77
C ASP A 273 0.13 -7.78 6.48
N GLU A 274 0.82 -8.61 5.69
CA GLU A 274 0.27 -9.89 5.21
C GLU A 274 -0.15 -10.81 6.38
N GLU A 275 0.72 -10.96 7.38
CA GLU A 275 0.46 -11.80 8.54
C GLU A 275 -0.73 -11.30 9.37
N SER A 276 -0.80 -10.00 9.63
CA SER A 276 -1.90 -9.38 10.40
C SER A 276 -3.23 -9.46 9.65
N SER A 277 -3.19 -9.31 8.32
CA SER A 277 -4.36 -9.43 7.45
C SER A 277 -4.94 -10.83 7.49
N ARG A 278 -4.08 -11.86 7.46
CA ARG A 278 -4.50 -13.25 7.58
C ARG A 278 -5.11 -13.53 8.96
N ALA A 279 -4.44 -13.12 10.04
CA ALA A 279 -4.95 -13.28 11.40
C ALA A 279 -6.31 -12.58 11.60
N LEU A 280 -6.51 -11.42 10.97
CA LEU A 280 -7.78 -10.70 10.98
C LEU A 280 -8.89 -11.48 10.27
N ILE A 281 -8.60 -12.07 9.10
CA ILE A 281 -9.56 -12.90 8.35
C ILE A 281 -9.92 -14.16 9.16
N GLU A 282 -8.93 -14.80 9.78
CA GLU A 282 -9.09 -15.98 10.62
C GLU A 282 -9.86 -15.67 11.91
N GLY A 283 -9.94 -14.40 12.32
CA GLY A 283 -10.65 -13.94 13.52
C GLY A 283 -9.80 -14.01 14.79
N GLU A 284 -8.49 -14.04 14.61
CA GLU A 284 -7.47 -14.08 15.66
C GLU A 284 -7.02 -12.68 16.07
N HIS A 285 -7.17 -11.72 15.16
CA HIS A 285 -6.89 -10.30 15.30
C HIS A 285 -8.14 -9.47 14.94
N ASN A 286 -8.36 -8.32 15.58
CA ASN A 286 -9.68 -7.66 15.50
C ASN A 286 -9.79 -6.57 14.44
N ALA A 287 -8.75 -5.73 14.29
CA ALA A 287 -8.74 -4.65 13.32
C ALA A 287 -7.33 -4.19 12.93
N GLU A 288 -7.21 -3.67 11.72
CA GLU A 288 -5.98 -3.09 11.19
C GLU A 288 -6.27 -1.70 10.63
N ILE A 289 -5.29 -0.81 10.66
CA ILE A 289 -5.35 0.44 9.90
C ILE A 289 -4.45 0.31 8.68
N ASP A 290 -5.06 0.22 7.50
CA ASP A 290 -4.34 0.18 6.24
C ASP A 290 -3.87 1.59 5.84
N THR A 291 -2.55 1.74 5.68
CA THR A 291 -1.88 2.98 5.30
C THR A 291 -1.96 3.27 3.79
N MET A 292 -2.63 2.41 3.02
CA MET A 292 -2.80 2.51 1.57
C MET A 292 -1.46 2.64 0.80
N PRO A 293 -0.47 1.73 1.00
CA PRO A 293 0.84 1.80 0.35
C PRO A 293 0.78 1.85 -1.18
N GLU A 294 -0.25 1.28 -1.83
CA GLU A 294 -0.44 1.42 -3.27
C GLU A 294 -0.68 2.89 -3.67
N LEU A 295 -1.50 3.61 -2.90
CA LEU A 295 -1.81 5.01 -3.16
C LEU A 295 -0.62 5.92 -2.82
N VAL A 296 0.10 5.61 -1.75
CA VAL A 296 1.37 6.26 -1.41
C VAL A 296 2.37 6.12 -2.56
N GLY A 297 2.57 4.90 -3.08
CA GLY A 297 3.47 4.65 -4.21
C GLY A 297 3.02 5.33 -5.49
N GLN A 298 1.71 5.38 -5.75
CA GLN A 298 1.15 6.12 -6.88
C GLN A 298 1.47 7.62 -6.79
N TYR A 299 1.19 8.25 -5.65
CA TYR A 299 1.42 9.69 -5.47
C TYR A 299 2.89 10.06 -5.42
N ALA A 300 3.73 9.23 -4.80
CA ALA A 300 5.18 9.47 -4.79
C ALA A 300 5.79 9.39 -6.19
N TYR A 301 5.36 8.43 -7.01
CA TYR A 301 5.77 8.36 -8.41
C TYR A 301 5.30 9.59 -9.20
N ASP A 302 4.02 9.95 -9.13
CA ASP A 302 3.47 11.12 -9.82
C ASP A 302 4.16 12.42 -9.42
N ALA A 303 4.41 12.59 -8.12
CA ALA A 303 5.12 13.72 -7.57
C ALA A 303 6.54 13.83 -8.13
N ALA A 304 7.31 12.73 -8.13
CA ALA A 304 8.67 12.74 -8.65
C ALA A 304 8.72 13.01 -10.16
N VAL A 305 7.78 12.44 -10.93
CA VAL A 305 7.65 12.70 -12.38
C VAL A 305 7.29 14.17 -12.63
N SER A 306 6.30 14.70 -11.92
CA SER A 306 5.84 16.08 -12.07
C SER A 306 6.92 17.09 -11.68
N LEU A 307 7.59 16.89 -10.55
CA LEU A 307 8.70 17.72 -10.09
C LEU A 307 9.85 17.70 -11.10
N SER A 308 10.13 16.55 -11.73
CA SER A 308 11.18 16.41 -12.72
C SER A 308 10.86 17.11 -14.05
N LYS A 309 9.59 17.10 -14.47
CA LYS A 309 9.16 17.65 -15.78
C LYS A 309 8.78 19.12 -15.72
N THR A 310 8.09 19.53 -14.66
CA THR A 310 7.46 20.87 -14.55
C THR A 310 7.91 21.66 -13.33
N GLY A 311 8.62 21.01 -12.39
CA GLY A 311 8.95 21.62 -11.10
C GLY A 311 7.76 21.82 -10.16
N SER A 312 6.58 21.30 -10.50
CA SER A 312 5.36 21.44 -9.71
C SER A 312 4.98 20.16 -8.98
N LEU A 313 4.39 20.32 -7.79
CA LEU A 313 3.82 19.26 -6.98
C LEU A 313 2.34 19.58 -6.73
N GLN A 314 1.47 18.58 -6.81
CA GLN A 314 0.10 18.69 -6.28
C GLN A 314 0.14 18.35 -4.78
N TYR A 315 -0.29 19.29 -3.95
CA TYR A 315 -0.25 19.17 -2.49
C TYR A 315 -1.51 19.78 -1.88
N ASP A 316 -1.89 19.30 -0.71
CA ASP A 316 -3.04 19.81 0.06
C ASP A 316 -2.61 20.48 1.37
N ASN A 317 -1.38 20.23 1.81
CA ASN A 317 -0.86 20.72 3.08
C ASN A 317 0.54 21.31 2.96
N ARG A 318 0.95 22.01 4.03
CA ARG A 318 2.34 22.43 4.24
C ARG A 318 2.76 22.05 5.65
N ILE A 319 3.82 21.24 5.76
CA ILE A 319 4.35 20.77 7.04
C ILE A 319 5.70 21.44 7.30
N LEU A 320 5.88 21.96 8.51
CA LEU A 320 7.16 22.49 8.95
C LEU A 320 8.09 21.34 9.31
N ASN A 321 9.28 21.31 8.74
CA ASN A 321 10.32 20.36 9.16
C ASN A 321 11.44 21.02 9.98
N GLY A 322 11.29 22.28 10.38
CA GLY A 322 12.32 23.13 10.94
C GLY A 322 12.08 24.53 10.40
N ASP A 323 13.09 25.11 9.78
CA ASP A 323 12.98 26.43 9.15
C ASP A 323 12.25 26.40 7.79
N TYR A 324 11.90 25.23 7.27
CA TYR A 324 11.26 25.07 5.96
C TYR A 324 9.80 24.61 6.06
N GLY A 325 8.93 25.29 5.31
CA GLY A 325 7.57 24.84 5.03
C GLY A 325 7.52 23.99 3.78
N VAL A 326 7.36 22.67 3.97
CA VAL A 326 7.41 21.66 2.92
C VAL A 326 6.01 21.39 2.36
N PRO A 327 5.77 21.53 1.04
CA PRO A 327 4.54 21.08 0.41
C PRO A 327 4.31 19.59 0.64
N ALA A 328 3.15 19.23 1.19
CA ALA A 328 2.86 17.87 1.61
C ALA A 328 1.55 17.37 0.98
N ARG A 329 1.55 16.12 0.55
CA ARG A 329 0.36 15.35 0.16
C ARG A 329 0.12 14.30 1.23
N ILE A 330 -0.97 14.45 1.95
CA ILE A 330 -1.37 13.47 2.99
C ILE A 330 -2.27 12.42 2.37
N VAL A 331 -1.86 11.16 2.49
CA VAL A 331 -2.59 10.01 1.96
C VAL A 331 -3.56 9.53 3.04
N PRO A 332 -4.86 9.35 2.72
CA PRO A 332 -5.82 8.85 3.69
C PRO A 332 -5.45 7.42 4.13
N VAL A 333 -5.90 7.07 5.32
CA VAL A 333 -5.80 5.72 5.88
C VAL A 333 -7.19 5.14 6.07
N GLN A 334 -7.30 3.81 6.17
CA GLN A 334 -8.60 3.15 6.33
C GLN A 334 -8.60 2.08 7.42
N LEU A 335 -9.71 2.03 8.17
CA LEU A 335 -9.97 0.97 9.13
C LEU A 335 -10.39 -0.31 8.41
N ILE A 336 -9.66 -1.39 8.66
CA ILE A 336 -9.94 -2.74 8.21
C ILE A 336 -10.41 -3.59 9.38
N GLN A 337 -11.46 -4.36 9.12
CA GLN A 337 -12.12 -5.31 9.99
C GLN A 337 -12.50 -6.53 9.16
N LYS A 338 -12.90 -7.61 9.83
CA LYS A 338 -13.29 -8.84 9.14
C LYS A 338 -14.40 -8.65 8.10
N ASN A 339 -15.32 -7.70 8.28
CA ASN A 339 -16.42 -7.47 7.33
C ASN A 339 -16.01 -6.68 6.06
N ASN A 340 -14.85 -6.04 6.06
CA ASN A 340 -14.31 -5.32 4.89
C ASN A 340 -12.90 -5.81 4.50
N SER A 341 -12.49 -7.00 4.96
CA SER A 341 -11.20 -7.61 4.61
C SER A 341 -11.03 -7.87 3.11
N TYR A 342 -12.12 -7.88 2.34
CA TYR A 342 -12.10 -7.93 0.88
C TYR A 342 -11.31 -6.77 0.23
N LEU A 343 -11.15 -5.65 0.95
CA LEU A 343 -10.31 -4.53 0.53
C LEU A 343 -8.83 -4.93 0.44
N LEU A 344 -8.39 -5.93 1.23
CA LEU A 344 -7.03 -6.44 1.25
C LEU A 344 -6.84 -7.67 0.35
N GLU A 345 -7.91 -8.36 -0.04
CA GLU A 345 -7.82 -9.57 -0.88
C GLU A 345 -7.05 -9.32 -2.18
N GLN A 346 -7.25 -8.16 -2.82
CA GLN A 346 -6.53 -7.84 -4.06
C GLN A 346 -5.04 -7.62 -3.85
N ARG A 347 -4.62 -7.11 -2.69
CA ARG A 347 -3.22 -6.90 -2.32
C ARG A 347 -2.53 -8.25 -2.20
N TRP A 348 -3.03 -9.09 -1.30
CA TRP A 348 -2.39 -10.36 -0.97
C TRP A 348 -2.59 -11.46 -2.03
N SER A 349 -3.70 -11.46 -2.77
CA SER A 349 -3.89 -12.42 -3.89
C SER A 349 -2.94 -12.20 -5.07
N LYS A 350 -2.42 -10.98 -5.25
CA LYS A 350 -1.47 -10.64 -6.33
C LYS A 350 -0.05 -11.04 -5.97
N GLU A 351 0.32 -10.97 -4.70
CA GLU A 351 1.66 -11.36 -4.23
C GLU A 351 1.88 -12.87 -4.27
N GLN A 352 0.87 -13.68 -3.90
CA GLN A 352 0.93 -15.14 -4.01
C GLN A 352 1.21 -15.63 -5.45
N LYS A 353 0.79 -14.87 -6.47
CA LYS A 353 1.06 -15.18 -7.89
C LYS A 353 2.46 -14.76 -8.36
N GLN A 354 3.10 -13.81 -7.68
CA GLN A 354 4.46 -13.37 -8.00
C GLN A 354 5.52 -14.21 -7.26
N GLY A 355 5.25 -14.63 -6.02
CA GLY A 355 6.13 -15.54 -5.26
C GLY A 355 6.31 -16.92 -5.92
N GLY A 356 5.26 -17.47 -6.54
CA GLY A 356 5.33 -18.77 -7.23
C GLY A 356 6.16 -18.82 -8.52
N ARG A 357 6.69 -17.68 -9.00
CA ARG A 357 7.54 -17.61 -10.20
C ARG A 357 9.03 -17.41 -9.91
N GLN A 358 9.42 -17.07 -8.69
CA GLN A 358 10.83 -16.84 -8.33
C GLN A 358 11.52 -18.03 -7.67
N GLU A 359 10.80 -19.02 -7.14
CA GLU A 359 11.41 -20.19 -6.47
C GLU A 359 11.80 -21.36 -7.40
N SER A 360 11.59 -21.27 -8.71
CA SER A 360 11.81 -22.40 -9.64
C SER A 360 13.02 -22.24 -10.59
N LYS A 361 14.00 -21.37 -10.28
CA LYS A 361 15.19 -21.19 -11.14
C LYS A 361 16.56 -21.16 -10.48
N GLU A 362 16.69 -21.45 -9.20
CA GLU A 362 18.00 -21.64 -8.57
C GLU A 362 18.03 -22.94 -7.78
N GLN A 363 18.24 -24.05 -8.49
CA GLN A 363 19.02 -25.21 -8.03
C GLN A 363 19.09 -26.21 -9.18
N GLY A 364 20.27 -26.34 -9.78
CA GLY A 364 20.48 -27.27 -10.88
C GLY A 364 21.87 -27.18 -11.49
N SER A 365 22.90 -27.46 -10.71
CA SER A 365 24.17 -27.97 -11.26
C SER A 365 24.98 -28.70 -10.20
N GLU A 366 25.37 -29.93 -10.56
CA GLU A 366 26.35 -30.84 -9.92
C GLU A 366 25.84 -31.55 -8.65
N SER A 367 25.67 -32.88 -8.64
CA SER A 367 26.71 -33.88 -8.93
C SER A 367 26.13 -35.29 -9.14
N GLN A 368 26.91 -36.10 -9.84
CA GLN A 368 26.68 -37.47 -10.30
C GLN A 368 26.88 -38.55 -9.22
N GLU A 369 26.32 -39.74 -9.51
CA GLU A 369 26.61 -41.09 -8.96
C GLU A 369 26.09 -41.35 -7.52
N ASN A 370 25.46 -42.48 -7.16
CA ASN A 370 25.52 -43.84 -7.69
C ASN A 370 24.26 -44.65 -7.30
N SER A 371 24.16 -45.81 -7.95
CA SER A 371 23.12 -46.84 -8.08
C SER A 371 22.65 -47.65 -6.85
N GLY A 372 21.46 -48.26 -7.03
CA GLY A 372 20.96 -49.51 -6.40
C GLY A 372 19.90 -49.28 -5.30
N ASP A 373 18.84 -50.06 -5.14
CA ASP A 373 18.23 -51.20 -5.83
C ASP A 373 16.81 -51.39 -5.22
N SER A 374 15.92 -52.01 -5.99
CA SER A 374 14.72 -52.80 -5.65
C SER A 374 13.77 -52.44 -4.49
N GLY A 375 12.46 -52.42 -4.80
CA GLY A 375 11.41 -52.46 -3.78
C GLY A 375 10.01 -52.13 -4.28
N SER A 376 9.45 -52.98 -5.14
CA SER A 376 8.04 -52.92 -5.56
C SER A 376 7.09 -53.20 -4.39
N SER A 377 6.08 -52.36 -4.20
CA SER A 377 4.81 -52.77 -3.62
C SER A 377 3.66 -51.92 -4.15
N GLN A 378 2.79 -52.57 -4.92
CA GLN A 378 1.47 -52.08 -5.30
C GLN A 378 0.49 -52.31 -4.16
N SER A 379 -0.29 -51.28 -3.82
CA SER A 379 -1.54 -51.40 -3.08
C SER A 379 -2.43 -50.23 -3.51
N GLN A 380 -3.27 -50.49 -4.52
CA GLN A 380 -4.73 -50.43 -4.44
C GLN A 380 -5.31 -49.03 -4.25
N GLY A 381 -5.76 -48.48 -5.39
CA GLY A 381 -6.65 -47.33 -5.43
C GLY A 381 -8.04 -47.69 -4.95
N GLN A 382 -8.63 -46.77 -4.19
CA GLN A 382 -10.06 -46.70 -3.94
C GLN A 382 -10.55 -45.36 -4.48
N GLY A 383 -11.31 -45.42 -5.57
CA GLY A 383 -11.93 -44.27 -6.21
C GLY A 383 -13.04 -43.69 -5.34
N GLY A 384 -12.88 -42.43 -4.93
CA GLY A 384 -13.93 -41.60 -4.37
C GLY A 384 -14.40 -40.59 -5.41
N SER A 385 -15.60 -40.84 -5.93
CA SER A 385 -16.49 -39.95 -6.70
C SER A 385 -16.18 -38.45 -6.58
N GLY A 386 -15.64 -37.85 -7.64
CA GLY A 386 -15.59 -36.40 -7.81
C GLY A 386 -16.93 -35.85 -8.31
N SER A 387 -17.60 -35.04 -7.50
CA SER A 387 -18.54 -34.05 -8.01
C SER A 387 -17.74 -32.87 -8.56
N LYS A 388 -17.52 -32.84 -9.87
CA LYS A 388 -17.10 -31.62 -10.57
C LYS A 388 -18.22 -30.59 -10.43
N GLN A 389 -18.13 -29.73 -9.43
CA GLN A 389 -18.94 -28.52 -9.38
C GLN A 389 -18.40 -27.58 -10.47
N ASN A 390 -19.18 -27.42 -11.54
CA ASN A 390 -18.89 -26.52 -12.65
C ASN A 390 -18.68 -25.10 -12.10
N ASN A 391 -17.44 -24.65 -12.09
CA ASN A 391 -17.06 -23.30 -11.68
C ASN A 391 -17.29 -22.32 -12.85
N ALA A 392 -18.54 -22.23 -13.32
CA ALA A 392 -18.91 -21.35 -14.42
C ALA A 392 -18.73 -19.89 -13.97
N LYS A 393 -17.98 -19.11 -14.74
CA LYS A 393 -17.83 -17.66 -14.52
C LYS A 393 -18.83 -16.92 -15.40
N THR A 394 -19.62 -16.03 -14.81
CA THR A 394 -20.55 -15.16 -15.54
C THR A 394 -19.91 -13.80 -15.77
N LYS A 395 -19.97 -13.30 -17.01
CA LYS A 395 -19.53 -11.94 -17.36
C LYS A 395 -20.73 -11.00 -17.32
N LEU A 396 -20.75 -10.08 -16.35
CA LEU A 396 -21.76 -9.04 -16.25
C LEU A 396 -21.27 -7.77 -16.95
N LYS A 397 -22.04 -7.29 -17.93
CA LYS A 397 -21.79 -6.02 -18.63
C LYS A 397 -22.86 -5.01 -18.27
N ILE A 398 -22.48 -3.91 -17.63
CA ILE A 398 -23.37 -2.82 -17.23
C ILE A 398 -23.11 -1.64 -18.15
N THR A 399 -24.16 -1.08 -18.75
CA THR A 399 -24.07 0.17 -19.51
C THR A 399 -24.97 1.20 -18.84
N THR A 400 -24.38 2.32 -18.41
CA THR A 400 -25.13 3.45 -17.84
C THR A 400 -25.92 4.18 -18.93
N GLN A 401 -26.92 4.98 -18.55
CA GLN A 401 -27.67 5.83 -19.50
C GLN A 401 -26.75 6.84 -20.22
N GLU A 402 -25.64 7.24 -19.60
CA GLU A 402 -24.59 8.08 -20.20
C GLU A 402 -23.66 7.31 -21.14
N GLY A 403 -23.91 6.01 -21.39
CA GLY A 403 -23.13 5.17 -22.30
C GLY A 403 -21.82 4.63 -21.71
N LYS A 404 -21.49 4.91 -20.44
CA LYS A 404 -20.33 4.29 -19.77
C LYS A 404 -20.57 2.79 -19.58
N LYS A 405 -19.59 1.97 -19.96
CA LYS A 405 -19.64 0.51 -19.88
C LYS A 405 -18.69 0.00 -18.81
N VAL A 406 -19.16 -0.94 -17.99
CA VAL A 406 -18.37 -1.64 -16.97
C VAL A 406 -18.57 -3.14 -17.19
N GLU A 407 -17.49 -3.92 -17.17
CA GLU A 407 -17.53 -5.38 -17.28
C GLU A 407 -16.91 -6.01 -16.02
N VAL A 408 -17.62 -6.96 -15.41
CA VAL A 408 -17.22 -7.64 -14.17
C VAL A 408 -17.36 -9.15 -14.37
N GLU A 409 -16.32 -9.92 -14.03
CA GLU A 409 -16.39 -11.38 -13.97
C GLU A 409 -16.82 -11.82 -12.57
N ILE A 410 -17.95 -12.53 -12.48
CA ILE A 410 -18.52 -13.04 -11.24
C ILE A 410 -18.46 -14.58 -11.25
N PRO A 411 -17.93 -15.23 -10.21
CA PRO A 411 -17.98 -16.69 -10.10
C PRO A 411 -19.41 -17.15 -9.81
N GLY A 412 -19.89 -18.15 -10.54
CA GLY A 412 -21.25 -18.69 -10.44
C GLY A 412 -22.28 -18.01 -11.37
N GLU A 413 -23.48 -18.57 -11.40
CA GLU A 413 -24.63 -17.99 -12.13
C GLU A 413 -25.26 -16.86 -11.31
N ILE A 414 -25.63 -15.76 -11.97
CA ILE A 414 -26.24 -14.60 -11.32
C ILE A 414 -27.72 -14.89 -11.04
N LYS A 415 -28.13 -14.87 -9.78
CA LYS A 415 -29.53 -15.10 -9.36
C LYS A 415 -30.41 -13.85 -9.50
N ASN A 416 -29.91 -12.67 -9.15
CA ASN A 416 -30.62 -11.39 -9.27
C ASN A 416 -29.64 -10.22 -9.41
N ILE A 417 -30.08 -9.09 -9.96
CA ILE A 417 -29.33 -7.83 -10.05
C ILE A 417 -30.26 -6.69 -9.60
N GLU A 418 -29.87 -5.94 -8.57
CA GLU A 418 -30.63 -4.80 -8.06
C GLU A 418 -29.82 -3.50 -8.18
N SER A 419 -30.47 -2.40 -8.57
CA SER A 419 -29.85 -1.07 -8.65
C SER A 419 -30.40 -0.19 -7.55
N VAL A 420 -29.53 0.32 -6.66
CA VAL A 420 -29.90 1.30 -5.61
C VAL A 420 -29.32 2.66 -5.99
N GLN A 421 -30.19 3.67 -6.13
CA GLN A 421 -29.76 5.07 -6.29
C GLN A 421 -29.63 5.71 -4.89
N GLU A 422 -28.43 6.13 -4.51
CA GLU A 422 -28.25 6.95 -3.31
C GLU A 422 -28.73 8.38 -3.58
N GLY A 423 -29.88 8.75 -3.00
CA GLY A 423 -30.30 10.14 -2.89
C GLY A 423 -31.78 10.42 -3.20
N GLN A 424 -32.67 10.08 -2.26
CA GLN A 424 -33.82 10.94 -1.94
C GLN A 424 -34.42 10.53 -0.58
N ALA A 425 -34.22 11.38 0.43
CA ALA A 425 -34.94 11.30 1.69
C ALA A 425 -36.39 11.81 1.49
N GLY A 426 -37.36 10.94 1.79
CA GLY A 426 -38.67 11.29 2.35
C GLY A 426 -39.77 11.78 1.41
N LYS A 427 -40.81 10.95 1.23
CA LYS A 427 -42.23 11.31 1.41
C LYS A 427 -43.09 10.04 1.45
N GLY A 428 -43.84 9.87 2.54
CA GLY A 428 -44.82 8.80 2.69
C GLY A 428 -46.20 9.14 2.12
N SER A 429 -46.98 8.09 1.86
CA SER A 429 -48.45 8.00 1.80
C SER A 429 -48.77 6.58 1.28
N SER A 430 -49.19 5.62 2.11
CA SER A 430 -50.58 5.30 2.51
C SER A 430 -51.39 4.53 1.46
N GLU A 431 -51.78 3.30 1.83
CA GLU A 431 -53.05 2.56 1.60
C GLU A 431 -53.69 2.40 0.20
N GLY A 432 -54.26 1.20 -0.01
CA GLY A 432 -55.28 0.85 -1.03
C GLY A 432 -54.90 -0.41 -1.83
N SER A 433 -55.27 -1.63 -1.44
CA SER A 433 -56.58 -2.31 -1.56
C SER A 433 -56.92 -2.83 -2.96
N GLU A 434 -57.48 -4.06 -2.98
CA GLU A 434 -58.12 -4.82 -4.08
C GLU A 434 -57.15 -5.48 -5.08
N GLY A 435 -57.23 -6.77 -5.42
CA GLY A 435 -58.37 -7.69 -5.43
C GLY A 435 -58.48 -8.24 -6.85
N ALA A 436 -58.22 -9.54 -7.05
CA ALA A 436 -58.51 -10.21 -8.33
C ALA A 436 -58.75 -11.70 -8.08
N GLY A 437 -60.01 -12.11 -8.26
CA GLY A 437 -60.37 -13.49 -8.59
C GLY A 437 -60.62 -13.64 -10.10
N GLY A 438 -60.67 -14.89 -10.55
CA GLY A 438 -60.95 -15.34 -11.93
C GLY A 438 -59.66 -15.64 -12.70
N GLU A 439 -59.41 -16.84 -13.25
CA GLU A 439 -60.26 -17.97 -13.64
C GLU A 439 -59.81 -19.32 -13.06
#